data_AF-A0A2N2P601-F1
#
_entry.id   AF-A0A2N2P601-F1
#
_cell.length_a   1.000
_cell.length_b   1.000
_cell.length_c   1.000
_cell.angle_alpha   90.00
_cell.angle_beta   90.00
_cell.angle_gamma   90.00
#
_symmetry.space_group_name_H-M   'P 1'
#
loop_
_entity.id
_entity.type
_entity.pdbx_description
1 polymer ?
#
loop_
_entity_poly.entity_id
_entity_poly.type
_entity_poly.pdbx_seq_one_letter_code
_entity_poly.pdbx_strand_id
1 'polypeptide(L)'
;MKTFFGLNPVQDYFRIPHPSGILFFMRWFQSKRFWSTALIGFVLFFNIQAGIDFFLFPQHYTYAYELIGTPGEVAIAGFGILFLMWNVPYFFAIWNPTRQRLSLIQAVIMQAIGVIGESIILTRIPSLEHMLLRSSIWRFIIFDSAGLLLLILALVIILLDKTRLNKK
;
A
#
# COMPACT_ATOMS: atom_id res chain seq x y z
N MET A 1 4.14 -72.92 4.08
CA MET A 1 4.48 -71.73 3.27
C MET A 1 3.46 -70.64 3.61
N LYS A 2 3.91 -69.57 4.27
CA LYS A 2 3.24 -68.30 4.65
C LYS A 2 2.09 -68.31 5.68
N THR A 3 2.49 -68.09 6.93
CA THR A 3 1.86 -67.13 7.87
C THR A 3 1.82 -65.72 7.27
N PHE A 4 0.72 -64.97 7.44
CA PHE A 4 0.78 -63.52 7.62
C PHE A 4 -0.45 -63.02 8.40
N PHE A 5 -0.15 -62.45 9.56
CA PHE A 5 -1.03 -61.74 10.48
C PHE A 5 -1.56 -60.43 9.88
N GLY A 6 -2.80 -60.07 10.26
CA GLY A 6 -3.20 -58.73 10.72
C GLY A 6 -3.25 -57.56 9.73
N LEU A 7 -4.38 -56.83 9.71
CA LEU A 7 -4.49 -55.52 10.39
C LEU A 7 -5.87 -54.85 10.11
N ASN A 8 -6.68 -54.78 11.18
CA ASN A 8 -7.59 -53.72 11.65
C ASN A 8 -8.58 -53.00 10.70
N PRO A 9 -9.92 -53.17 10.90
CA PRO A 9 -10.95 -52.28 10.34
C PRO A 9 -11.10 -50.93 11.07
N VAL A 10 -10.16 -50.56 11.96
CA VAL A 10 -10.29 -49.38 12.85
C VAL A 10 -9.56 -48.14 12.31
N GLN A 11 -8.81 -48.25 11.20
CA GLN A 11 -7.99 -47.14 10.68
C GLN A 11 -8.69 -46.23 9.65
N ASP A 12 -9.90 -46.54 9.19
CA ASP A 12 -10.63 -45.70 8.23
C ASP A 12 -11.47 -44.58 8.86
N TYR A 13 -11.54 -44.49 10.20
CA TYR A 13 -12.33 -43.46 10.90
C TYR A 13 -11.62 -42.09 11.06
N PHE A 14 -10.36 -41.97 10.62
CA PHE A 14 -9.58 -40.73 10.73
C PHE A 14 -9.17 -40.13 9.37
N ARG A 15 -10.05 -40.21 8.35
CA ARG A 15 -9.96 -39.26 7.23
C ARG A 15 -10.45 -37.90 7.72
N ILE A 16 -9.51 -37.05 8.13
CA ILE A 16 -9.75 -35.62 8.29
C ILE A 16 -10.35 -35.14 6.96
N PRO A 17 -11.59 -34.61 6.93
CA PRO A 17 -12.17 -34.15 5.68
C PRO A 17 -11.28 -33.08 5.08
N HIS A 18 -10.94 -33.21 3.80
CA HIS A 18 -10.34 -32.12 3.05
C HIS A 18 -11.24 -30.89 3.24
N PRO A 19 -10.71 -29.75 3.73
CA PRO A 19 -11.53 -28.57 3.93
C PRO A 19 -12.18 -28.23 2.60
N SER A 20 -13.51 -28.17 2.59
CA SER A 20 -14.32 -27.77 1.44
C SER A 20 -13.76 -26.44 0.89
N GLY A 21 -13.89 -26.21 -0.42
CA GLY A 21 -13.35 -25.01 -1.08
C GLY A 21 -13.75 -23.70 -0.36
N ILE A 22 -14.92 -23.68 0.28
CA ILE A 22 -15.43 -22.58 1.11
C ILE A 22 -14.58 -22.34 2.36
N LEU A 23 -14.16 -23.39 3.09
CA LEU A 23 -13.36 -23.24 4.31
C LEU A 23 -11.92 -22.80 3.99
N PHE A 24 -11.34 -23.30 2.89
CA PHE A 24 -10.05 -22.84 2.38
C PHE A 24 -10.10 -21.36 1.96
N PHE A 25 -11.15 -20.98 1.23
CA PHE A 25 -11.40 -19.59 0.81
C PHE A 25 -11.58 -18.66 2.01
N MET A 26 -12.37 -19.05 3.02
CA MET A 26 -12.53 -18.29 4.26
C MET A 26 -11.20 -18.11 5.02
N ARG A 27 -10.34 -19.14 5.06
CA ARG A 27 -9.01 -19.05 5.69
C ARG A 27 -8.06 -18.09 4.97
N TRP A 28 -8.26 -17.87 3.67
CA TRP A 28 -7.46 -16.94 2.86
C TRP A 28 -7.74 -15.48 3.23
N PHE A 29 -9.02 -15.10 3.34
CA PHE A 29 -9.45 -13.76 3.82
C PHE A 29 -9.10 -13.49 5.28
N GLN A 30 -8.96 -14.54 6.10
CA GLN A 30 -8.54 -14.41 7.49
C GLN A 30 -7.02 -14.29 7.68
N SER A 31 -6.23 -14.36 6.60
CA SER A 31 -4.79 -14.25 6.72
C SER A 31 -4.34 -12.80 6.92
N LYS A 32 -3.46 -12.56 7.90
CA LYS A 32 -2.79 -11.26 8.10
C LYS A 32 -2.14 -10.72 6.83
N ARG A 33 -1.63 -11.63 6.00
CA ARG A 33 -1.07 -11.31 4.68
C ARG A 33 -2.11 -10.65 3.77
N PHE A 34 -3.32 -11.20 3.69
CA PHE A 34 -4.38 -10.67 2.83
C PHE A 34 -4.69 -9.21 3.19
N TRP A 35 -4.95 -8.93 4.46
CA TRP A 35 -5.26 -7.57 4.92
C TRP A 35 -4.13 -6.58 4.68
N SER A 36 -2.88 -6.99 4.94
CA SER A 36 -1.71 -6.16 4.64
C SER A 36 -1.59 -5.87 3.14
N THR A 37 -1.75 -6.87 2.28
CA THR A 37 -1.75 -6.71 0.82
C THR A 37 -2.89 -5.80 0.35
N ALA A 38 -4.10 -5.93 0.91
CA ALA A 38 -5.24 -5.10 0.55
C ALA A 38 -5.02 -3.62 0.90
N LEU A 39 -4.48 -3.33 2.09
CA LEU A 39 -4.16 -1.97 2.52
C LEU A 39 -3.10 -1.34 1.61
N ILE A 40 -2.01 -2.05 1.31
CA ILE A 40 -0.96 -1.57 0.39
C ILE A 40 -1.54 -1.37 -1.01
N GLY A 41 -2.37 -2.29 -1.49
CA GLY A 41 -3.01 -2.21 -2.79
C GLY A 41 -3.94 -1.02 -2.93
N PHE A 42 -4.67 -0.67 -1.87
CA PHE A 42 -5.51 0.52 -1.84
C PHE A 42 -4.65 1.79 -2.02
N VAL A 43 -3.57 1.92 -1.25
CA VAL A 43 -2.65 3.07 -1.36
C VAL A 43 -2.01 3.16 -2.75
N LEU A 44 -1.51 2.04 -3.27
CA LEU A 44 -0.93 1.93 -4.60
C LEU A 44 -1.92 2.36 -5.69
N PHE A 45 -3.16 1.89 -5.62
CA PHE A 45 -4.19 2.22 -6.60
C PHE A 45 -4.42 3.73 -6.71
N PHE A 46 -4.65 4.40 -5.58
CA PHE A 46 -4.90 5.85 -5.59
C PHE A 46 -3.67 6.66 -5.99
N ASN A 47 -2.46 6.23 -5.61
CA ASN A 47 -1.23 6.91 -6.01
C ASN A 47 -0.97 6.79 -7.52
N ILE A 48 -1.19 5.61 -8.09
CA ILE A 48 -1.06 5.39 -9.54
C ILE A 48 -2.13 6.19 -10.30
N GLN A 49 -3.38 6.17 -9.83
CA GLN A 49 -4.45 6.95 -10.43
C GLN A 49 -4.11 8.44 -10.43
N ALA A 50 -3.68 9.00 -9.29
CA ALA A 50 -3.28 10.41 -9.20
C ALA A 50 -2.08 10.73 -10.11
N GLY A 51 -1.07 9.86 -10.14
CA GLY A 51 0.09 10.03 -11.01
C GLY A 51 -0.26 10.03 -12.51
N ILE A 52 -1.16 9.13 -12.93
CA ILE A 52 -1.68 9.10 -14.31
C ILE A 52 -2.45 10.37 -14.63
N ASP A 53 -3.32 10.83 -13.72
CA ASP A 53 -4.16 12.00 -13.93
C ASP A 53 -3.32 13.29 -14.08
N PHE A 54 -2.35 13.50 -13.17
CA PHE A 54 -1.41 14.63 -13.26
C PHE A 54 -0.55 14.59 -14.52
N PHE A 55 -0.16 13.39 -14.98
CA PHE A 55 0.69 13.25 -16.17
C PHE A 55 -0.07 13.45 -17.48
N LEU A 56 -1.26 12.86 -17.62
CA LEU A 56 -2.03 12.91 -18.87
C LEU A 56 -2.89 14.16 -18.99
N PHE A 57 -3.34 14.74 -17.87
CA PHE A 57 -4.23 15.89 -17.85
C PHE A 57 -3.74 17.02 -16.93
N PRO A 58 -2.48 17.47 -17.06
CA PRO A 58 -1.89 18.45 -16.15
C PRO A 58 -2.66 19.78 -16.08
N GLN A 59 -3.30 20.19 -17.18
CA GLN A 59 -4.11 21.41 -17.30
C GLN A 59 -5.28 21.49 -16.31
N HIS A 60 -5.76 20.36 -15.79
CA HIS A 60 -6.83 20.35 -14.78
C HIS A 60 -6.34 20.77 -13.40
N TYR A 61 -5.02 20.82 -13.19
CA TYR A 61 -4.43 21.07 -11.88
C TYR A 61 -3.56 22.32 -11.83
N THR A 62 -3.08 22.84 -12.96
CA THR A 62 -2.21 24.04 -13.01
C THR A 62 -2.77 25.23 -12.24
N TYR A 63 -4.07 25.50 -12.37
CA TYR A 63 -4.73 26.59 -11.64
C TYR A 63 -4.59 26.45 -10.13
N ALA A 64 -4.68 25.21 -9.62
CA ALA A 64 -4.56 24.88 -8.21
C ALA A 64 -3.17 25.20 -7.63
N TYR A 65 -2.16 25.36 -8.49
CA TYR A 65 -0.80 25.75 -8.13
C TYR A 65 -0.43 27.17 -8.59
N GLU A 66 -1.42 27.92 -9.09
CA GLU A 66 -1.23 29.28 -9.61
C GLU A 66 -0.19 29.33 -10.76
N LEU A 67 -0.06 28.22 -11.48
CA LEU A 67 0.81 28.08 -12.64
C LEU A 67 0.04 28.34 -13.93
N ILE A 68 0.71 28.94 -14.93
CA ILE A 68 0.08 29.36 -16.19
C ILE A 68 0.88 28.83 -17.38
N GLY A 69 0.13 28.41 -18.41
CA GLY A 69 0.67 28.00 -19.71
C GLY A 69 1.54 26.75 -19.65
N THR A 70 2.30 26.55 -20.71
CA THR A 70 3.13 25.35 -20.91
C THR A 70 4.12 25.06 -19.77
N PRO A 71 4.82 26.04 -19.16
CA PRO A 71 5.70 25.75 -18.04
C PRO A 71 4.95 25.14 -16.83
N GLY A 72 3.73 25.62 -16.58
CA GLY A 72 2.87 25.08 -15.53
C GLY A 72 2.43 23.65 -15.80
N GLU A 73 1.97 23.39 -17.02
CA GLU A 73 1.54 22.04 -17.44
C GLU A 73 2.69 21.03 -17.33
N VAL A 74 3.90 21.42 -17.76
CA VAL A 74 5.10 20.57 -17.65
C VAL A 74 5.46 20.30 -16.19
N ALA A 75 5.35 21.30 -15.30
CA ALA A 75 5.61 21.11 -13.88
C ALA A 75 4.64 20.10 -13.23
N ILE A 76 3.34 20.22 -13.53
CA ILE A 76 2.32 19.28 -13.04
C ILE A 76 2.52 17.88 -13.62
N ALA A 77 2.83 17.75 -14.91
CA ALA A 77 3.14 16.47 -15.50
C ALA A 77 4.36 15.82 -14.83
N GLY A 78 5.36 16.62 -14.47
CA GLY A 78 6.49 16.20 -13.64
C GLY A 78 6.08 15.67 -12.27
N PHE A 79 5.11 16.29 -11.60
CA PHE A 79 4.53 15.76 -10.36
C PHE A 79 3.84 14.41 -10.59
N GLY A 80 3.15 14.23 -11.72
CA GLY A 80 2.59 12.94 -12.12
C GLY A 80 3.66 11.85 -12.22
N ILE A 81 4.80 12.15 -12.85
CA ILE A 81 5.95 11.22 -12.91
C ILE A 81 6.48 10.91 -11.51
N LEU A 82 6.64 11.91 -10.64
CA LEU A 82 7.11 11.69 -9.27
C LEU A 82 6.18 10.77 -8.49
N PHE A 83 4.86 10.95 -8.61
CA PHE A 83 3.87 10.03 -8.06
C PHE A 83 4.12 8.60 -8.54
N LEU A 84 4.24 8.39 -9.85
CA LEU A 84 4.50 7.06 -10.41
C LEU A 84 5.83 6.47 -9.92
N MET A 85 6.90 7.26 -9.86
CA MET A 85 8.23 6.83 -9.40
C MET A 85 8.23 6.41 -7.93
N TRP A 86 7.52 7.15 -7.08
CA TRP A 86 7.43 6.84 -5.66
C TRP A 86 6.67 5.54 -5.40
N ASN A 87 5.94 4.98 -6.37
CA ASN A 87 5.25 3.70 -6.14
C ASN A 87 6.15 2.46 -6.12
N VAL A 88 7.45 2.56 -6.47
CA VAL A 88 8.36 1.41 -6.59
C VAL A 88 8.38 0.52 -5.32
N PRO A 89 8.51 1.04 -4.09
CA PRO A 89 8.48 0.21 -2.89
C PRO A 89 7.13 -0.51 -2.68
N TYR A 90 6.01 0.09 -3.08
CA TYR A 90 4.69 -0.54 -2.95
C TYR A 90 4.55 -1.77 -3.85
N PHE A 91 5.08 -1.74 -5.08
CA PHE A 91 5.03 -2.89 -5.98
C PHE A 91 5.75 -4.12 -5.39
N PHE A 92 6.88 -3.91 -4.73
CA PHE A 92 7.56 -5.01 -4.03
C PHE A 92 6.82 -5.42 -2.75
N ALA A 93 6.32 -4.45 -1.98
CA ALA A 93 5.60 -4.72 -0.74
C ALA A 93 4.30 -5.51 -0.97
N ILE A 94 3.51 -5.16 -1.99
CA ILE A 94 2.20 -5.77 -2.27
C ILE A 94 2.33 -7.24 -2.69
N TRP A 95 3.37 -7.60 -3.46
CA TRP A 95 3.61 -8.95 -3.96
C TRP A 95 3.64 -9.99 -2.82
N ASN A 96 4.39 -9.68 -1.78
CA ASN A 96 4.41 -10.50 -0.58
C ASN A 96 4.90 -9.69 0.64
N PRO A 97 4.00 -9.01 1.38
CA PRO A 97 4.40 -8.11 2.45
C PRO A 97 5.09 -8.83 3.61
N THR A 98 4.82 -10.13 3.80
CA THR A 98 5.49 -10.94 4.82
C THR A 98 6.96 -11.20 4.50
N ARG A 99 7.31 -11.34 3.21
CA ARG A 99 8.68 -11.55 2.72
C ARG A 99 9.40 -10.24 2.43
N GLN A 100 8.69 -9.24 1.90
CA GLN A 100 9.20 -7.95 1.45
C GLN A 100 8.99 -6.85 2.50
N ARG A 101 9.34 -7.15 3.76
CA ARG A 101 9.18 -6.20 4.87
C ARG A 101 10.00 -4.94 4.67
N LEU A 102 11.19 -5.08 4.10
CA LEU A 102 12.06 -3.94 3.82
C LEU A 102 11.39 -2.96 2.85
N SER A 103 10.75 -3.47 1.79
CA SER A 103 10.00 -2.64 0.85
C SER A 103 8.81 -1.96 1.49
N LEU A 104 8.10 -2.63 2.41
CA LEU A 104 7.01 -2.00 3.18
C LEU A 104 7.54 -0.90 4.12
N ILE A 105 8.70 -1.11 4.77
CA ILE A 105 9.34 -0.08 5.59
C ILE A 105 9.78 1.11 4.73
N GLN A 106 10.38 0.85 3.56
CA GLN A 106 10.76 1.90 2.60
C GLN A 106 9.54 2.71 2.14
N ALA A 107 8.43 2.03 1.84
CA ALA A 107 7.14 2.65 1.53
C ALA A 107 6.64 3.57 2.64
N VAL A 108 6.69 3.12 3.90
CA VAL A 108 6.29 3.93 5.08
C VAL A 108 7.20 5.15 5.23
N ILE A 109 8.52 4.99 5.13
CA ILE A 109 9.49 6.08 5.27
C ILE A 109 9.30 7.11 4.16
N MET A 110 9.19 6.66 2.92
CA MET A 110 8.98 7.53 1.77
C MET A 110 7.68 8.34 1.90
N GLN A 111 6.58 7.70 2.30
CA GLN A 111 5.31 8.40 2.53
C GLN A 111 5.40 9.40 3.68
N ALA A 112 6.11 9.06 4.76
CA ALA A 112 6.34 9.97 5.86
C ALA A 112 7.16 11.20 5.44
N ILE A 113 8.15 11.03 4.55
CA ILE A 113 8.89 12.15 3.96
C ILE A 113 7.95 13.08 3.18
N GLY A 114 7.00 12.52 2.40
CA GLY A 114 5.96 13.29 1.70
C GLY A 114 5.14 14.17 2.65
N VAL A 115 4.49 13.56 3.64
CA VAL A 115 3.66 14.26 4.64
C VAL A 115 4.45 15.36 5.36
N ILE A 116 5.67 15.05 5.82
CA ILE A 116 6.52 16.02 6.53
C ILE A 116 6.93 17.16 5.59
N GLY A 117 7.37 16.82 4.38
CA GLY A 117 7.80 17.79 3.38
C GLY A 117 6.69 18.76 3.02
N GLU A 118 5.49 18.26 2.75
CA GLU A 118 4.31 19.06 2.41
C GLU A 118 3.85 19.94 3.58
N SER A 119 3.88 19.40 4.80
CA SER A 119 3.60 20.16 6.01
C SER A 119 4.59 21.32 6.19
N ILE A 120 5.87 21.10 5.90
CA ILE A 120 6.89 22.16 5.92
C ILE A 120 6.64 23.17 4.79
N ILE A 121 6.32 22.73 3.57
CA ILE A 121 5.98 23.61 2.43
C ILE A 121 4.82 24.54 2.81
N LEU A 122 3.78 24.03 3.48
CA LEU A 122 2.63 24.83 3.88
C LEU A 122 3.00 26.00 4.82
N THR A 123 4.07 25.86 5.61
CA THR A 123 4.56 26.96 6.47
C THR A 123 5.29 28.06 5.70
N ARG A 124 5.71 27.77 4.46
CA ARG A 124 6.45 28.70 3.59
C ARG A 124 5.56 29.49 2.63
N ILE A 125 4.26 29.18 2.58
CA ILE A 125 3.30 29.85 1.69
C ILE A 125 2.53 30.91 2.49
N PRO A 126 2.65 32.21 2.15
CA PRO A 126 1.87 33.28 2.78
C PRO A 126 0.35 33.01 2.73
N SER A 127 -0.33 33.12 3.87
CA SER A 127 -1.73 32.72 4.00
C SER A 127 -2.73 33.65 3.31
N LEU A 128 -2.40 34.94 3.18
CA LEU A 128 -3.31 35.96 2.67
C LEU A 128 -3.37 36.03 1.14
N GLU A 129 -2.31 35.64 0.45
CA GLU A 129 -2.19 35.80 -1.01
C GLU A 129 -2.46 34.51 -1.78
N HIS A 130 -2.15 33.35 -1.18
CA HIS A 130 -2.08 32.06 -1.88
C HIS A 130 -3.05 31.02 -1.31
N MET A 131 -4.30 31.42 -1.05
CA MET A 131 -5.29 30.53 -0.43
C MET A 131 -5.56 29.27 -1.25
N LEU A 132 -5.61 29.40 -2.58
CA LEU A 132 -5.85 28.29 -3.49
C LEU A 132 -4.68 27.31 -3.50
N LEU A 133 -3.44 27.82 -3.64
CA LEU A 133 -2.22 27.02 -3.55
C LEU A 133 -2.13 26.27 -2.21
N ARG A 134 -2.44 26.94 -1.09
CA ARG A 134 -2.48 26.29 0.24
C ARG A 134 -3.51 25.18 0.31
N SER A 135 -4.71 25.37 -0.27
CA SER A 135 -5.73 24.33 -0.34
C SER A 135 -5.27 23.11 -1.14
N SER A 136 -4.48 23.32 -2.19
CA SER A 136 -3.83 22.23 -2.94
C SER A 136 -2.85 21.45 -2.07
N ILE A 137 -1.93 22.12 -1.37
CA ILE A 137 -1.00 21.45 -0.46
C ILE A 137 -1.72 20.69 0.66
N TRP A 138 -2.82 21.23 1.20
CA TRP A 138 -3.65 20.51 2.17
C TRP A 138 -4.23 19.20 1.63
N ARG A 139 -4.66 19.18 0.36
CA ARG A 139 -5.16 17.95 -0.27
C ARG A 139 -4.09 16.87 -0.31
N PHE A 140 -2.84 17.24 -0.62
CA PHE A 140 -1.72 16.30 -0.56
C PHE A 140 -1.45 15.82 0.86
N ILE A 141 -1.37 16.72 1.86
CA ILE A 141 -1.13 16.32 3.25
C ILE A 141 -2.19 15.30 3.72
N ILE A 142 -3.47 15.53 3.40
CA ILE A 142 -4.56 14.62 3.76
C ILE A 142 -4.43 13.29 3.04
N PHE A 143 -4.22 13.32 1.72
CA PHE A 143 -4.05 12.14 0.88
C PHE A 143 -2.87 11.30 1.37
N ASP A 144 -1.73 11.94 1.59
CA ASP A 144 -0.50 11.28 1.97
C ASP A 144 -0.54 10.75 3.40
N SER A 145 -1.18 11.48 4.32
CA SER A 145 -1.39 11.03 5.70
C SER A 145 -2.32 9.82 5.74
N ALA A 146 -3.39 9.80 4.95
CA ALA A 146 -4.28 8.65 4.84
C ALA A 146 -3.50 7.42 4.30
N GLY A 147 -2.69 7.62 3.26
CA GLY A 147 -1.80 6.58 2.74
C GLY A 147 -0.84 6.06 3.80
N LEU A 148 -0.18 6.96 4.54
CA LEU A 148 0.78 6.63 5.60
C LEU A 148 0.12 5.79 6.70
N LEU A 149 -1.08 6.18 7.15
CA LEU A 149 -1.83 5.44 8.17
C LEU A 149 -2.14 4.00 7.73
N LEU A 150 -2.58 3.81 6.47
CA LEU A 150 -2.86 2.49 5.93
C LEU A 150 -1.59 1.63 5.81
N LEU A 151 -0.47 2.21 5.40
CA LEU A 151 0.82 1.52 5.31
C LEU A 151 1.37 1.13 6.69
N ILE A 152 1.25 2.01 7.69
CA ILE A 152 1.61 1.71 9.07
C ILE A 152 0.75 0.56 9.60
N LEU A 153 -0.57 0.58 9.36
CA LEU A 153 -1.45 -0.51 9.73
C LEU A 153 -1.04 -1.83 9.05
N ALA A 154 -0.73 -1.79 7.75
CA ALA A 154 -0.24 -2.94 7.01
C ALA A 154 1.07 -3.49 7.60
N LEU A 155 1.98 -2.62 8.03
CA LEU A 155 3.24 -2.99 8.68
C LEU A 155 2.99 -3.62 10.05
N VAL A 156 2.15 -3.01 10.89
CA VAL A 156 1.78 -3.53 12.21
C VAL A 156 1.16 -4.92 12.09
N ILE A 157 0.25 -5.15 11.13
CA ILE A 157 -0.34 -6.48 10.88
C ILE A 157 0.74 -7.53 10.61
N ILE A 158 1.76 -7.19 9.83
CA ILE A 158 2.87 -8.10 9.48
C ILE A 158 3.82 -8.32 10.65
N LEU A 159 4.07 -7.29 11.47
CA LEU A 159 4.91 -7.39 12.66
C LEU A 159 4.25 -8.24 13.76
N LEU A 160 2.92 -8.17 13.88
CA LEU A 160 2.14 -9.02 14.78
C LEU A 160 2.03 -10.47 14.27
N ASP A 161 2.48 -10.77 13.06
CA ASP A 161 2.50 -12.13 12.53
C ASP A 161 3.72 -12.91 13.06
N LYS A 162 3.52 -13.60 14.19
CA LYS A 162 4.54 -14.41 14.90
C LYS A 162 4.92 -15.71 14.17
N THR A 163 4.27 -16.06 13.07
CA THR A 163 4.45 -17.37 12.38
C THR A 163 5.87 -17.65 11.86
N ARG A 164 6.80 -16.67 11.91
CA ARG A 164 8.22 -16.84 11.55
C ARG A 164 9.25 -16.58 12.64
N LEU A 165 8.88 -16.05 13.82
CA LEU A 165 9.86 -15.86 14.90
C LEU A 165 10.35 -17.20 15.50
N ASN A 166 9.58 -18.27 15.33
CA ASN A 166 9.92 -19.62 15.82
C ASN A 166 10.62 -20.53 14.78
N LYS A 167 11.18 -19.97 13.70
CA LYS A 167 11.86 -20.76 12.64
C LYS A 167 13.32 -20.36 12.40
N LYS A 168 13.94 -19.62 13.32
CA LYS A 168 15.39 -19.45 13.40
C LYS A 168 15.87 -20.09 14.68
#